data_AF-A0A7S2UIB2-F1
#
_entry.id   AF-A0A7S2UIB2-F1
#
_cell.length_a   1.000
_cell.length_b   1.000
_cell.length_c   1.000
_cell.angle_alpha   90.00
_cell.angle_beta   90.00
_cell.angle_gamma   90.00
#
_symmetry.space_group_name_H-M   'P 1'
#
loop_
_entity.id
_entity.type
_entity.pdbx_description
1 polymer ?
#
loop_
_entity_poly.entity_id
_entity_poly.type
_entity_poly.pdbx_seq_one_letter_code
_entity_poly.pdbx_strand_id
1 'polypeptide(L)'
;MEQRRRRKRRAASTRIRPQEYQNVSKTATNSPKTMLAWAMLLLVLLQISLYGNFQRLDPMETLQNRKSSSKEGATVGKNRRSPELATIRATQILAETNNKWRKEELPLVIKEAARTNKTHLLDILLEANVTVTLASLKKLPTWEDVTDLYGDTPLISGLDSCKAFRQSIPLAQRIVAPAGLYNSGTNLMAVLLKENCRVESFSLLPRSWYNWKHYEKRGGKKNKHVRVQVPWGKHSPASWRNQYEAPSMGMPTKDHLRVLPVVTIKDPFSWMGSTCRNPYDVTWPHSYPDNCPNLVAKHTHFFGEEGNKGNDSNNHVNRNNDGIAVEVRRSKDSITHHESLAHLWNDWYSEYYDPIESFPRIMVRYEDLLFHTQEVISKVCTTCMGGTIPYKKVKLLPTSAKLASAHKSRTGLLEAMIHYGSAKRRLEGFTRDDVIFANQHLNTDLMTTFGYPLAPSKQ
;
A
#
# COMPACT_ATOMS: atom_id res chain seq x y z
N MET A 1 -13.50 -7.92 31.16
CA MET A 1 -12.35 -8.53 31.87
C MET A 1 -11.99 -9.93 31.34
N GLU A 2 -12.99 -10.78 31.07
CA GLU A 2 -12.87 -12.13 30.48
C GLU A 2 -12.09 -12.17 29.14
N GLN A 3 -12.45 -11.31 28.19
CA GLN A 3 -11.73 -11.19 26.90
C GLN A 3 -10.27 -10.77 27.09
N ARG A 4 -9.98 -9.87 28.05
CA ARG A 4 -8.61 -9.46 28.39
C ARG A 4 -7.79 -10.63 28.97
N ARG A 5 -8.43 -11.53 29.74
CA ARG A 5 -7.82 -12.78 30.23
C ARG A 5 -7.59 -13.80 29.11
N ARG A 6 -8.55 -13.99 28.20
CA ARG A 6 -8.39 -14.85 27.01
C ARG A 6 -7.30 -14.34 26.07
N ARG A 7 -7.19 -13.01 25.87
CA ARG A 7 -6.12 -12.37 25.09
C ARG A 7 -4.74 -12.53 25.75
N LYS A 8 -4.61 -12.34 27.07
CA LYS A 8 -3.34 -12.63 27.79
C LYS A 8 -2.92 -14.10 27.63
N ARG A 9 -3.86 -15.04 27.61
CA ARG A 9 -3.59 -16.47 27.35
C ARG A 9 -3.17 -16.73 25.90
N ARG A 10 -3.81 -16.09 24.91
CA ARG A 10 -3.40 -16.20 23.49
C ARG A 10 -2.03 -15.56 23.24
N ALA A 11 -1.76 -14.36 23.78
CA ALA A 11 -0.45 -13.70 23.68
C ALA A 11 0.68 -14.49 24.38
N ALA A 12 0.36 -15.28 25.40
CA ALA A 12 1.31 -16.23 25.99
C ALA A 12 1.58 -17.45 25.09
N SER A 13 0.59 -17.85 24.26
CA SER A 13 0.70 -18.96 23.29
C SER A 13 1.38 -18.55 21.97
N THR A 14 1.26 -17.28 21.54
CA THR A 14 1.98 -16.70 20.39
C THR A 14 3.25 -15.96 20.81
N ARG A 15 3.72 -16.17 22.04
CA ARG A 15 5.06 -15.76 22.44
C ARG A 15 6.05 -16.63 21.65
N ILE A 16 6.34 -16.20 20.43
CA ILE A 16 7.60 -16.51 19.75
C ILE A 16 8.65 -16.31 20.83
N ARG A 17 9.29 -17.40 21.27
CA ARG A 17 10.43 -17.28 22.19
C ARG A 17 11.31 -16.20 21.58
N PRO A 18 11.72 -15.18 22.33
CA PRO A 18 12.81 -14.34 21.88
C PRO A 18 13.92 -15.33 21.53
N GLN A 19 14.19 -15.54 20.25
CA GLN A 19 15.45 -16.11 19.87
C GLN A 19 16.42 -15.07 20.40
N GLU A 20 17.15 -15.44 21.45
CA GLU A 20 18.39 -14.77 21.77
C GLU A 20 19.14 -14.64 20.45
N TYR A 21 19.18 -13.43 19.92
CA TYR A 21 20.21 -13.05 18.97
C TYR A 21 21.50 -13.10 19.77
N GLN A 22 22.04 -14.31 19.95
CA GLN A 22 23.42 -14.46 20.31
C GLN A 22 24.20 -13.84 19.16
N ASN A 23 24.84 -12.72 19.45
CA ASN A 23 25.95 -12.23 18.66
C ASN A 23 27.01 -13.33 18.66
N VAL A 24 26.90 -14.27 17.72
CA VAL A 24 28.02 -15.13 17.35
C VAL A 24 29.03 -14.20 16.71
N SER A 25 29.99 -13.74 17.51
CA SER A 25 31.25 -13.27 16.95
C SER A 25 31.80 -14.45 16.16
N LYS A 26 31.70 -14.38 14.84
CA LYS A 26 32.47 -15.26 13.97
C LYS A 26 33.92 -14.82 14.13
N THR A 27 34.60 -15.38 15.13
CA THR A 27 36.05 -15.50 15.08
C THR A 27 36.35 -16.32 13.84
N ALA A 28 36.81 -15.64 12.78
CA ALA A 28 37.22 -16.26 11.54
C ALA A 28 38.41 -17.18 11.83
N THR A 29 38.15 -18.46 12.02
CA THR A 29 39.18 -19.49 11.92
C THR A 29 39.53 -19.60 10.45
N ASN A 30 40.62 -18.96 10.05
CA ASN A 30 41.20 -19.06 8.72
C ASN A 30 41.46 -20.54 8.41
N SER A 31 40.72 -21.11 7.45
CA SER A 31 41.06 -22.44 6.97
C SER A 31 42.29 -22.33 6.05
N PRO A 32 43.15 -23.35 5.98
CA PRO A 32 44.32 -23.35 5.10
C PRO A 32 43.97 -23.07 3.62
N LYS A 33 42.73 -23.40 3.21
CA LYS A 33 42.23 -23.18 1.84
C LYS A 33 41.99 -21.70 1.52
N THR A 34 41.62 -20.88 2.51
CA THR A 34 41.44 -19.43 2.31
C THR A 34 42.76 -18.69 2.19
N MET A 35 43.82 -19.13 2.90
CA MET A 35 45.15 -18.51 2.74
C MET A 35 45.77 -18.80 1.37
N LEU A 36 45.57 -20.01 0.81
CA LEU A 36 46.08 -20.35 -0.52
C LEU A 36 45.43 -19.50 -1.63
N ALA A 37 44.13 -19.21 -1.50
CA ALA A 37 43.42 -18.36 -2.46
C ALA A 37 43.90 -16.90 -2.43
N TRP A 38 44.18 -16.37 -1.24
CA TRP A 38 44.74 -15.02 -1.09
C TRP A 38 46.19 -14.93 -1.59
N ALA A 39 47.00 -15.96 -1.40
CA ALA A 39 48.38 -16.02 -1.92
C ALA A 39 48.40 -16.06 -3.46
N MET A 40 47.50 -16.83 -4.08
CA MET A 40 47.34 -16.88 -5.55
C MET A 40 46.87 -15.54 -6.12
N LEU A 41 45.93 -14.86 -5.45
CA LEU A 41 45.47 -13.53 -5.86
C LEU A 41 46.59 -12.48 -5.78
N LEU A 42 47.41 -12.53 -4.73
CA LEU A 42 48.58 -11.67 -4.56
C LEU A 42 49.64 -11.92 -5.64
N LEU A 43 49.89 -13.17 -6.04
CA LEU A 43 50.80 -13.51 -7.14
C LEU A 43 50.31 -12.96 -8.48
N VAL A 44 49.00 -13.05 -8.77
CA VAL A 44 48.42 -12.49 -10.00
C VAL A 44 48.54 -10.96 -10.03
N LEU A 45 48.28 -10.30 -8.89
CA LEU A 45 48.41 -8.84 -8.81
C LEU A 45 49.88 -8.38 -8.90
N LEU A 46 50.82 -9.16 -8.35
CA LEU A 46 52.26 -8.91 -8.51
C LEU A 46 52.71 -9.05 -9.97
N GLN A 47 52.19 -10.03 -10.71
CA GLN A 47 52.49 -10.15 -12.14
C GLN A 47 51.92 -8.99 -12.96
N ILE A 48 50.71 -8.52 -12.66
CA ILE A 48 50.12 -7.34 -13.33
C ILE A 48 50.95 -6.08 -13.06
N SER A 49 51.49 -5.93 -11.85
CA SER A 49 52.30 -4.76 -11.49
C SER A 49 53.71 -4.79 -12.08
N LEU A 50 54.25 -5.97 -12.44
CA LEU A 50 55.56 -6.11 -13.07
C LEU A 50 55.54 -5.90 -14.60
N TYR A 51 54.38 -6.08 -15.25
CA TYR A 51 54.23 -5.87 -16.69
C TYR A 51 53.62 -4.52 -17.09
N GLY A 52 53.20 -3.70 -16.12
CA GLY A 52 52.52 -2.42 -16.35
C GLY A 52 53.45 -1.21 -16.45
N ASN A 53 54.43 -1.23 -17.37
CA ASN A 53 55.19 -0.04 -17.75
C ASN A 53 55.26 0.02 -19.28
N PHE A 54 54.48 0.89 -19.94
CA PHE A 54 54.93 1.64 -21.12
C PHE A 54 53.93 2.75 -21.50
N GLN A 55 54.48 3.97 -21.62
CA GLN A 55 54.01 5.19 -22.29
C GLN A 55 52.99 6.13 -21.61
N ARG A 56 53.60 7.11 -20.91
CA ARG A 56 53.18 8.52 -20.84
C ARG A 56 53.10 9.16 -22.23
N LEU A 57 52.14 10.07 -22.43
CA LEU A 57 52.41 11.43 -22.93
C LEU A 57 51.37 12.41 -22.36
N ASP A 58 51.89 13.58 -22.00
CA ASP A 58 51.26 14.70 -21.28
C ASP A 58 50.50 15.68 -22.22
N PRO A 59 49.79 16.70 -21.67
CA PRO A 59 48.71 17.45 -22.30
C PRO A 59 49.13 18.83 -22.83
N MET A 60 48.33 19.45 -23.72
CA MET A 60 48.18 20.92 -23.75
C MET A 60 47.00 21.44 -24.59
N GLU A 61 46.39 22.45 -23.99
CA GLU A 61 45.59 23.59 -24.42
C GLU A 61 45.50 24.07 -25.89
N THR A 62 44.33 24.69 -26.14
CA THR A 62 44.03 25.92 -26.93
C THR A 62 43.82 25.94 -28.45
N LEU A 63 42.70 26.62 -28.78
CA LEU A 63 42.45 27.60 -29.86
C LEU A 63 42.08 27.16 -31.31
N GLN A 64 40.89 27.66 -31.69
CA GLN A 64 40.51 28.35 -32.93
C GLN A 64 40.62 27.68 -34.33
N ASN A 65 39.47 27.75 -35.03
CA ASN A 65 39.26 28.08 -36.45
C ASN A 65 40.04 27.31 -37.56
N ARG A 66 39.32 26.52 -38.37
CA ARG A 66 39.02 26.83 -39.79
C ARG A 66 38.24 25.72 -40.51
N LYS A 67 37.20 26.16 -41.23
CA LYS A 67 36.74 25.79 -42.58
C LYS A 67 37.22 24.47 -43.23
N SER A 68 36.22 23.79 -43.81
CA SER A 68 36.10 23.34 -45.22
C SER A 68 36.04 21.83 -45.52
N SER A 69 35.28 21.53 -46.58
CA SER A 69 35.23 20.31 -47.39
C SER A 69 34.41 19.16 -46.79
N SER A 70 33.12 19.09 -47.13
CA SER A 70 32.55 18.37 -48.29
C SER A 70 32.79 16.85 -48.24
N LYS A 71 31.70 16.12 -47.99
CA LYS A 71 31.44 14.80 -48.55
C LYS A 71 29.93 14.58 -48.56
N GLU A 72 29.37 14.67 -49.75
CA GLU A 72 28.02 14.25 -50.08
C GLU A 72 27.89 12.75 -49.79
N GLY A 73 26.96 12.41 -48.90
CA GLY A 73 26.52 11.05 -48.65
C GLY A 73 25.01 11.05 -48.67
N ALA A 74 24.44 10.27 -49.60
CA ALA A 74 23.01 10.12 -49.84
C ALA A 74 22.23 9.91 -48.53
N THR A 75 21.41 10.91 -48.19
CA THR A 75 20.53 10.89 -47.02
C THR A 75 19.28 10.11 -47.36
N VAL A 76 19.24 8.84 -46.94
CA VAL A 76 17.96 8.14 -46.73
C VAL A 76 17.27 8.86 -45.57
N GLY A 77 16.39 9.81 -45.93
CA GLY A 77 15.59 10.62 -45.02
C GLY A 77 14.65 9.75 -44.20
N LYS A 78 15.16 9.14 -43.13
CA LYS A 78 14.33 8.62 -42.04
C LYS A 78 13.65 9.82 -41.42
N ASN A 79 12.42 10.04 -41.86
CA ASN A 79 11.47 11.04 -41.37
C ASN A 79 11.19 10.77 -39.87
N ARG A 80 12.15 11.12 -39.01
CA ARG A 80 12.00 11.15 -37.55
C ARG A 80 11.04 12.31 -37.26
N ARG A 81 9.73 12.06 -37.40
CA ARG A 81 8.73 12.91 -36.75
C ARG A 81 9.10 12.95 -35.27
N SER A 82 9.51 14.12 -34.79
CA SER A 82 9.95 14.32 -33.42
C SER A 82 8.86 13.81 -32.45
N PRO A 83 9.20 12.99 -31.44
CA PRO A 83 8.28 12.58 -30.36
C PRO A 83 7.52 13.75 -29.71
N GLU A 84 8.06 14.96 -29.83
CA GLU A 84 7.48 16.20 -29.34
C GLU A 84 6.19 16.59 -30.09
N LEU A 85 6.16 16.46 -31.42
CA LEU A 85 4.96 16.75 -32.23
C LEU A 85 3.80 15.77 -31.93
N ALA A 86 4.12 14.50 -31.65
CA ALA A 86 3.12 13.53 -31.23
C ALA A 86 2.52 13.88 -29.86
N THR A 87 3.34 14.38 -28.94
CA THR A 87 2.92 14.80 -27.59
C THR A 87 2.04 16.05 -27.64
N ILE A 88 2.41 17.06 -28.45
CA ILE A 88 1.62 18.28 -28.64
C ILE A 88 0.25 17.95 -29.23
N ARG A 89 0.20 17.12 -30.29
CA ARG A 89 -1.06 16.74 -30.92
C ARG A 89 -1.96 15.94 -29.98
N ALA A 90 -1.40 15.01 -29.19
CA ALA A 90 -2.16 14.28 -28.18
C ALA A 90 -2.73 15.23 -27.10
N THR A 91 -1.97 16.22 -26.67
CA THR A 91 -2.41 17.23 -25.69
C THR A 91 -3.53 18.11 -26.24
N GLN A 92 -3.43 18.54 -27.51
CA GLN A 92 -4.48 19.30 -28.19
C GLN A 92 -5.77 18.47 -28.33
N ILE A 93 -5.67 17.23 -28.79
CA ILE A 93 -6.83 16.32 -28.90
C ILE A 93 -7.50 16.10 -27.53
N LEU A 94 -6.71 15.95 -26.46
CA LEU A 94 -7.25 15.83 -25.09
C LEU A 94 -7.96 17.11 -24.65
N ALA A 95 -7.39 18.29 -24.96
CA ALA A 95 -8.02 19.57 -24.64
C ALA A 95 -9.34 19.79 -25.41
N GLU A 96 -9.36 19.47 -26.70
CA GLU A 96 -10.55 19.58 -27.56
C GLU A 96 -11.65 18.60 -27.12
N THR A 97 -11.29 17.35 -26.86
CA THR A 97 -12.24 16.32 -26.38
C THR A 97 -12.84 16.72 -25.03
N ASN A 98 -12.01 17.24 -24.13
CA ASN A 98 -12.47 17.76 -22.84
C ASN A 98 -13.40 18.96 -23.01
N ASN A 99 -13.13 19.86 -23.97
CA ASN A 99 -14.00 21.00 -24.24
C ASN A 99 -15.36 20.58 -24.80
N LYS A 100 -15.39 19.61 -25.73
CA LYS A 100 -16.64 19.07 -26.27
C LYS A 100 -17.49 18.43 -25.17
N TRP A 101 -16.90 17.52 -24.40
CA TRP A 101 -17.58 16.85 -23.29
C TRP A 101 -18.14 17.86 -22.27
N ARG A 102 -17.36 18.89 -21.90
CA ARG A 102 -17.81 19.94 -20.97
C ARG A 102 -19.02 20.73 -21.48
N LYS A 103 -19.13 20.96 -22.79
CA LYS A 103 -20.21 21.76 -23.38
C LYS A 103 -21.48 20.95 -23.64
N GLU A 104 -21.33 19.72 -24.11
CA GLU A 104 -22.46 18.93 -24.64
C GLU A 104 -22.93 17.86 -23.66
N GLU A 105 -22.02 17.07 -23.08
CA GLU A 105 -22.39 15.90 -22.26
C GLU A 105 -22.49 16.21 -20.77
N LEU A 106 -21.58 17.04 -20.25
CA LEU A 106 -21.54 17.36 -18.81
C LEU A 106 -22.86 17.95 -18.28
N PRO A 107 -23.58 18.85 -18.98
CA PRO A 107 -24.89 19.32 -18.52
C PRO A 107 -25.92 18.19 -18.35
N LEU A 108 -25.91 17.21 -19.25
CA LEU A 108 -26.80 16.03 -19.18
C LEU A 108 -26.42 15.13 -18.01
N VAL A 109 -25.11 14.92 -17.80
CA VAL A 109 -24.58 14.15 -16.67
C VAL A 109 -24.93 14.80 -15.34
N ILE A 110 -24.80 16.13 -15.21
CA ILE A 110 -25.18 16.88 -14.00
C ILE A 110 -26.68 16.75 -13.74
N LYS A 111 -27.52 16.94 -14.76
CA LYS A 111 -28.98 16.82 -14.63
C LYS A 111 -29.39 15.41 -14.17
N GLU A 112 -28.78 14.38 -14.74
CA GLU A 112 -29.06 12.99 -14.37
C GLU A 112 -28.54 12.65 -12.97
N ALA A 113 -27.38 13.18 -12.58
CA ALA A 113 -26.82 12.97 -11.24
C ALA A 113 -27.72 13.59 -10.17
N ALA A 114 -28.26 14.79 -10.40
CA ALA A 114 -29.23 15.43 -9.53
C ALA A 114 -30.51 14.59 -9.40
N ARG A 115 -31.04 14.07 -10.52
CA ARG A 115 -32.24 13.22 -10.54
C ARG A 115 -32.06 11.91 -9.78
N THR A 116 -30.85 11.37 -9.73
CA THR A 116 -30.56 10.04 -9.18
C THR A 116 -29.79 10.07 -7.85
N ASN A 117 -29.73 11.22 -7.17
CA ASN A 117 -29.00 11.40 -5.92
C ASN A 117 -27.50 10.99 -6.02
N LYS A 118 -26.83 11.40 -7.10
CA LYS A 118 -25.40 11.11 -7.36
C LYS A 118 -24.52 12.36 -7.45
N THR A 119 -25.08 13.53 -7.15
CA THR A 119 -24.38 14.83 -7.25
C THR A 119 -23.07 14.83 -6.45
N HIS A 120 -23.10 14.36 -5.20
CA HIS A 120 -21.90 14.33 -4.35
C HIS A 120 -20.75 13.51 -4.96
N LEU A 121 -21.07 12.30 -5.47
CA LEU A 121 -20.07 11.44 -6.10
C LEU A 121 -19.55 12.04 -7.41
N LEU A 122 -20.43 12.69 -8.18
CA LEU A 122 -20.03 13.41 -9.38
C LEU A 122 -19.08 14.56 -9.03
N ASP A 123 -19.36 15.34 -7.99
CA ASP A 123 -18.52 16.46 -7.57
C ASP A 123 -17.09 16.01 -7.21
N ILE A 124 -16.96 14.90 -6.47
CA ILE A 124 -15.65 14.29 -6.16
C ILE A 124 -14.90 13.94 -7.46
N LEU A 125 -15.58 13.31 -8.42
CA LEU A 125 -14.98 12.88 -9.68
C LEU A 125 -14.58 14.07 -10.55
N LEU A 126 -15.41 15.11 -10.62
CA LEU A 126 -15.11 16.34 -11.34
C LEU A 126 -13.92 17.07 -10.72
N GLU A 127 -13.85 17.14 -9.39
CA GLU A 127 -12.71 17.72 -8.66
C GLU A 127 -11.41 16.93 -8.93
N ALA A 128 -11.50 15.62 -9.10
CA ALA A 128 -10.38 14.77 -9.50
C ALA A 128 -10.01 14.87 -10.99
N ASN A 129 -10.74 15.68 -11.78
CA ASN A 129 -10.64 15.72 -13.25
C ASN A 129 -10.89 14.36 -13.92
N VAL A 130 -11.85 13.59 -13.39
CA VAL A 130 -12.32 12.35 -14.00
C VAL A 130 -13.49 12.65 -14.94
N THR A 131 -13.38 12.24 -16.19
CA THR A 131 -14.48 12.32 -17.15
C THR A 131 -15.54 11.27 -16.82
N VAL A 132 -16.78 11.71 -16.63
CA VAL A 132 -17.94 10.85 -16.34
C VAL A 132 -18.91 10.92 -17.51
N THR A 133 -19.32 9.76 -18.02
CA THR A 133 -20.34 9.65 -19.06
C THR A 133 -21.67 9.22 -18.44
N LEU A 134 -22.78 9.37 -19.15
CA LEU A 134 -24.08 8.86 -18.67
C LEU A 134 -24.03 7.34 -18.39
N ALA A 135 -23.24 6.59 -19.16
CA ALA A 135 -23.09 5.14 -18.97
C ALA A 135 -22.32 4.81 -17.68
N SER A 136 -21.26 5.55 -17.34
CA SER A 136 -20.54 5.34 -16.09
C SER A 136 -21.31 5.89 -14.88
N LEU A 137 -22.03 7.00 -15.03
CA LEU A 137 -22.92 7.55 -14.00
C LEU A 137 -24.03 6.56 -13.59
N LYS A 138 -24.60 5.82 -14.55
CA LYS A 138 -25.57 4.75 -14.25
C LYS A 138 -25.01 3.65 -13.36
N LYS A 139 -23.71 3.37 -13.45
CA LYS A 139 -23.02 2.33 -12.66
C LYS A 139 -22.59 2.82 -11.28
N LEU A 140 -22.44 4.13 -11.08
CA LEU A 140 -22.15 4.68 -9.76
C LEU A 140 -23.30 4.34 -8.78
N PRO A 141 -22.99 4.09 -7.51
CA PRO A 141 -24.02 4.04 -6.47
C PRO A 141 -24.66 5.42 -6.30
N THR A 142 -25.77 5.49 -5.58
CA THR A 142 -26.28 6.76 -5.04
C THR A 142 -25.43 7.21 -3.86
N TRP A 143 -25.57 8.46 -3.43
CA TRP A 143 -24.93 8.91 -2.19
C TRP A 143 -25.51 8.18 -0.98
N GLU A 144 -26.81 7.93 -0.98
CA GLU A 144 -27.53 7.16 0.04
C GLU A 144 -26.96 5.75 0.19
N ASP A 145 -26.73 5.03 -0.91
CA ASP A 145 -26.09 3.70 -0.88
C ASP A 145 -24.72 3.72 -0.17
N VAL A 146 -23.96 4.80 -0.33
CA VAL A 146 -22.63 4.97 0.30
C VAL A 146 -22.80 5.29 1.79
N THR A 147 -23.71 6.20 2.14
CA THR A 147 -23.94 6.60 3.53
C THR A 147 -24.60 5.50 4.36
N ASP A 148 -25.42 4.65 3.75
CA ASP A 148 -26.00 3.48 4.43
C ASP A 148 -24.92 2.45 4.79
N LEU A 149 -23.89 2.33 3.95
CA LEU A 149 -22.78 1.42 4.21
C LEU A 149 -21.75 1.99 5.18
N TYR A 150 -21.42 3.28 5.08
CA TYR A 150 -20.24 3.84 5.74
C TYR A 150 -20.50 5.11 6.55
N GLY A 151 -21.71 5.67 6.52
CA GLY A 151 -22.04 6.97 7.11
C GLY A 151 -21.72 8.14 6.20
N ASP A 152 -22.18 9.33 6.60
CA ASP A 152 -22.03 10.61 5.88
C ASP A 152 -20.75 11.37 6.25
N THR A 153 -20.00 10.88 7.23
CA THR A 153 -18.78 11.49 7.76
C THR A 153 -17.65 10.47 7.84
N PRO A 154 -16.39 10.88 7.66
CA PRO A 154 -15.27 9.97 7.74
C PRO A 154 -15.04 9.51 9.17
N LEU A 155 -14.72 8.24 9.32
CA LEU A 155 -14.37 7.65 10.61
C LEU A 155 -12.84 7.52 10.71
N ILE A 156 -12.26 8.32 11.61
CA ILE A 156 -10.81 8.33 11.86
C ILE A 156 -10.55 8.04 13.33
N SER A 157 -10.09 6.84 13.63
CA SER A 157 -9.73 6.43 14.99
C SER A 157 -8.33 6.93 15.36
N GLY A 158 -8.12 7.31 16.62
CA GLY A 158 -6.81 7.70 17.14
C GLY A 158 -6.45 9.18 16.98
N LEU A 159 -7.38 10.04 16.54
CA LEU A 159 -7.17 11.50 16.43
C LEU A 159 -6.78 12.15 17.77
N ASP A 160 -7.23 11.59 18.88
CA ASP A 160 -6.85 11.96 20.25
C ASP A 160 -5.34 11.79 20.51
N SER A 161 -4.72 10.76 19.93
CA SER A 161 -3.27 10.51 20.05
C SER A 161 -2.40 11.56 19.34
N CYS A 162 -2.99 12.32 18.42
CA CYS A 162 -2.27 13.31 17.61
C CYS A 162 -1.73 14.48 18.42
N LYS A 163 -2.41 14.87 19.51
CA LYS A 163 -1.90 15.91 20.41
C LYS A 163 -0.61 15.44 21.10
N ALA A 164 -0.64 14.25 21.68
CA ALA A 164 0.51 13.66 22.35
C ALA A 164 1.71 13.49 21.40
N PHE A 165 1.46 12.99 20.17
CA PHE A 165 2.52 12.87 19.14
C PHE A 165 3.18 14.21 18.81
N ARG A 166 2.38 15.28 18.62
CA ARG A 166 2.93 16.61 18.32
C ARG A 166 3.73 17.18 19.48
N GLN A 167 3.32 16.90 20.71
CA GLN A 167 4.03 17.36 21.90
C GLN A 167 5.35 16.61 22.13
N SER A 168 5.42 15.32 21.78
CA SER A 168 6.63 14.50 22.00
C SER A 168 7.67 14.64 20.90
N ILE A 169 7.26 14.94 19.65
CA ILE A 169 8.16 15.03 18.50
C ILE A 169 8.17 16.45 17.92
N PRO A 170 9.33 17.14 17.82
CA PRO A 170 9.42 18.43 17.16
C PRO A 170 8.93 18.37 15.71
N LEU A 171 8.28 19.43 15.22
CA LEU A 171 7.70 19.48 13.87
C LEU A 171 8.68 19.03 12.78
N ALA A 172 9.93 19.47 12.85
CA ALA A 172 10.99 19.12 11.90
C ALA A 172 11.36 17.62 11.87
N GLN A 173 11.01 16.86 12.91
CA GLN A 173 11.32 15.43 13.03
C GLN A 173 10.12 14.53 12.79
N ARG A 174 8.89 15.08 12.74
CA ARG A 174 7.67 14.29 12.56
C ARG A 174 7.63 13.67 11.18
N ILE A 175 7.29 12.38 11.14
CA ILE A 175 7.10 11.61 9.93
C ILE A 175 5.70 11.00 9.97
N VAL A 176 4.99 10.99 8.85
CA VAL A 176 3.79 10.17 8.66
C VAL A 176 4.08 9.08 7.63
N ALA A 177 3.55 7.89 7.87
CA ALA A 177 3.78 6.78 6.98
C ALA A 177 2.60 5.79 7.01
N PRO A 178 2.15 5.26 5.86
CA PRO A 178 1.05 4.33 5.85
C PRO A 178 1.47 2.94 6.36
N ALA A 179 0.52 2.28 7.00
CA ALA A 179 0.53 0.87 7.35
C ALA A 179 -0.83 0.26 6.99
N GLY A 180 -0.91 -1.05 6.81
CA GLY A 180 -2.18 -1.72 6.49
C GLY A 180 -1.95 -3.12 5.93
N LEU A 181 -2.95 -3.99 5.99
CA LEU A 181 -2.91 -5.26 5.27
C LEU A 181 -2.70 -5.05 3.76
N TYR A 182 -2.27 -6.09 3.05
CA TYR A 182 -2.33 -6.11 1.60
C TYR A 182 -3.74 -5.71 1.12
N ASN A 183 -3.85 -5.06 -0.04
CA ASN A 183 -5.12 -4.61 -0.62
C ASN A 183 -5.97 -3.60 0.20
N SER A 184 -5.44 -3.01 1.26
CA SER A 184 -6.15 -2.01 2.10
C SER A 184 -5.99 -0.54 1.67
N GLY A 185 -5.34 -0.28 0.53
CA GLY A 185 -5.17 1.09 0.01
C GLY A 185 -3.96 1.86 0.53
N THR A 186 -2.99 1.20 1.17
CA THR A 186 -1.75 1.84 1.68
C THR A 186 -1.00 2.67 0.63
N ASN A 187 -1.03 2.26 -0.65
CA ASN A 187 -0.39 3.00 -1.73
C ASN A 187 -1.16 4.28 -2.08
N LEU A 188 -2.49 4.24 -2.05
CA LEU A 188 -3.33 5.43 -2.25
C LEU A 188 -3.05 6.45 -1.14
N MET A 189 -3.03 6.01 0.12
CA MET A 189 -2.65 6.85 1.26
C MET A 189 -1.26 7.49 1.09
N ALA A 190 -0.24 6.70 0.72
CA ALA A 190 1.11 7.22 0.48
C ALA A 190 1.12 8.35 -0.55
N VAL A 191 0.44 8.15 -1.69
CA VAL A 191 0.38 9.13 -2.78
C VAL A 191 -0.37 10.38 -2.32
N LEU A 192 -1.55 10.23 -1.72
CA LEU A 192 -2.35 11.36 -1.26
C LEU A 192 -1.60 12.22 -0.24
N LEU A 193 -0.95 11.61 0.76
CA LEU A 193 -0.15 12.35 1.74
C LEU A 193 1.04 13.05 1.08
N LYS A 194 1.73 12.36 0.16
CA LYS A 194 2.91 12.90 -0.51
C LYS A 194 2.55 14.11 -1.38
N GLU A 195 1.44 14.05 -2.10
CA GLU A 195 1.00 15.14 -2.97
C GLU A 195 0.48 16.33 -2.17
N ASN A 196 -0.22 16.08 -1.06
CA ASN A 196 -1.02 17.11 -0.39
C ASN A 196 -0.46 17.63 0.93
N CYS A 197 0.48 16.95 1.58
CA CYS A 197 0.98 17.39 2.88
C CYS A 197 2.36 18.03 2.80
N ARG A 198 2.59 19.14 3.51
CA ARG A 198 3.88 19.83 3.59
C ARG A 198 4.20 20.18 5.05
N VAL A 199 5.49 20.23 5.36
CA VAL A 199 6.00 20.74 6.63
C VAL A 199 7.06 21.79 6.30
N GLU A 200 6.82 23.03 6.70
CA GLU A 200 7.64 24.19 6.29
C GLU A 200 8.95 24.33 7.07
N SER A 201 9.18 23.52 8.10
CA SER A 201 10.31 23.68 9.00
C SER A 201 11.66 23.13 8.47
N PHE A 202 11.79 22.84 7.17
CA PHE A 202 12.94 22.08 6.67
C PHE A 202 14.23 22.89 6.46
N SER A 203 14.20 24.22 6.61
CA SER A 203 15.39 25.06 6.43
C SER A 203 16.53 24.77 7.42
N LEU A 204 16.31 23.98 8.48
CA LEU A 204 17.20 23.91 9.65
C LEU A 204 17.81 22.53 9.99
N LEU A 205 17.51 21.45 9.26
CA LEU A 205 18.12 20.13 9.59
C LEU A 205 19.48 19.90 8.89
N PRO A 206 20.53 19.48 9.62
CA PRO A 206 21.85 19.22 9.03
C PRO A 206 21.81 18.11 7.98
N ARG A 207 22.45 18.35 6.82
CA ARG A 207 22.49 17.40 5.67
C ARG A 207 23.13 16.05 5.99
N SER A 208 23.89 15.93 7.08
CA SER A 208 24.71 14.75 7.41
C SER A 208 23.96 13.57 8.04
N TRP A 209 22.73 13.76 8.52
CA TRP A 209 22.05 12.75 9.36
C TRP A 209 21.40 11.60 8.58
N TYR A 210 21.31 11.70 7.25
CA TYR A 210 20.69 10.68 6.41
C TYR A 210 21.55 10.42 5.17
N ASN A 211 21.73 9.15 4.79
CA ASN A 211 22.37 8.76 3.53
C ASN A 211 21.41 9.08 2.35
N TRP A 212 21.30 10.38 2.06
CA TRP A 212 20.24 11.03 1.30
C TRP A 212 20.22 10.66 -0.19
N LYS A 213 21.38 10.22 -0.72
CA LYS A 213 21.57 9.90 -2.15
C LYS A 213 20.64 8.80 -2.67
N HIS A 214 20.16 7.90 -1.81
CA HIS A 214 19.20 6.85 -2.23
C HIS A 214 17.75 7.35 -2.31
N TYR A 215 17.36 8.31 -1.47
CA TYR A 215 16.00 8.86 -1.46
C TYR A 215 15.77 9.90 -2.55
N GLU A 216 16.77 10.74 -2.80
CA GLU A 216 16.69 11.82 -3.79
C GLU A 216 16.45 11.30 -5.22
N LYS A 217 16.96 10.11 -5.54
CA LYS A 217 16.79 9.47 -6.86
C LYS A 217 15.38 8.92 -7.12
N ARG A 218 14.55 8.68 -6.09
CA ARG A 218 13.24 8.00 -6.26
C ARG A 218 12.03 8.82 -5.82
N GLY A 219 12.21 9.85 -5.00
CA GLY A 219 11.11 10.69 -4.54
C GLY A 219 11.62 12.10 -4.38
N GLY A 220 11.45 12.91 -5.43
CA GLY A 220 11.98 14.26 -5.54
C GLY A 220 11.91 15.07 -4.24
N LYS A 221 12.88 15.98 -4.07
CA LYS A 221 13.25 16.78 -2.88
C LYS A 221 12.12 17.37 -2.00
N LYS A 222 10.84 17.28 -2.40
CA LYS A 222 9.72 18.10 -1.95
C LYS A 222 8.96 17.62 -0.71
N ASN A 223 9.14 16.38 -0.22
CA ASN A 223 8.45 15.95 1.01
C ASN A 223 9.17 14.84 1.78
N LYS A 224 9.97 15.21 2.77
CA LYS A 224 10.76 14.27 3.59
C LYS A 224 9.98 13.67 4.75
N HIS A 225 8.87 14.31 5.10
CA HIS A 225 8.09 13.97 6.27
C HIS A 225 6.96 12.98 5.95
N VAL A 226 6.70 12.69 4.68
CA VAL A 226 5.81 11.62 4.25
C VAL A 226 6.64 10.47 3.71
N ARG A 227 6.47 9.28 4.29
CA ARG A 227 7.10 8.04 3.80
C ARG A 227 6.07 7.15 3.12
N VAL A 228 6.55 6.24 2.29
CA VAL A 228 5.71 5.25 1.58
C VAL A 228 5.31 4.04 2.44
N GLN A 229 5.96 3.88 3.60
CA GLN A 229 5.66 2.83 4.58
C GLN A 229 6.27 3.15 5.94
N VAL A 230 5.69 2.57 7.00
CA VAL A 230 6.28 2.57 8.35
C VAL A 230 7.64 1.85 8.38
N PRO A 231 8.52 2.17 9.36
CA PRO A 231 9.87 1.60 9.46
C PRO A 231 9.91 0.07 9.53
N TRP A 232 8.96 -0.55 10.24
CA TRP A 232 8.89 -2.00 10.42
C TRP A 232 8.15 -2.73 9.28
N GLY A 233 7.83 -2.01 8.19
CA GLY A 233 7.21 -2.57 7.00
C GLY A 233 5.72 -2.28 6.88
N LYS A 234 5.28 -1.94 5.66
CA LYS A 234 3.92 -1.46 5.37
C LYS A 234 2.81 -2.45 5.75
N HIS A 235 3.09 -3.74 5.62
CA HIS A 235 2.14 -4.84 5.83
C HIS A 235 2.42 -5.63 7.11
N SER A 236 3.36 -5.15 7.91
CA SER A 236 3.76 -5.77 9.16
C SER A 236 2.80 -5.38 10.28
N PRO A 237 2.49 -6.30 11.19
CA PRO A 237 1.64 -6.02 12.34
C PRO A 237 2.35 -5.08 13.33
N ALA A 238 1.61 -4.50 14.27
CA ALA A 238 2.16 -3.49 15.18
C ALA A 238 3.23 -4.05 16.12
N SER A 239 3.14 -5.32 16.51
CA SER A 239 4.15 -6.00 17.35
C SER A 239 5.55 -6.01 16.77
N TRP A 240 5.70 -5.83 15.44
CA TRP A 240 7.02 -5.78 14.79
C TRP A 240 7.73 -4.46 14.99
N ARG A 241 7.00 -3.43 15.45
CA ARG A 241 7.59 -2.16 15.84
C ARG A 241 8.67 -2.43 16.90
N ASN A 242 9.86 -1.90 16.65
CA ASN A 242 11.06 -2.05 17.48
C ASN A 242 11.73 -3.43 17.46
N GLN A 243 11.22 -4.38 16.68
CA GLN A 243 11.80 -5.72 16.52
C GLN A 243 12.34 -5.94 15.11
N TYR A 244 11.82 -5.20 14.13
CA TYR A 244 12.16 -5.36 12.73
C TYR A 244 12.33 -4.01 12.03
N GLU A 245 13.32 -3.93 11.14
CA GLU A 245 13.56 -2.79 10.25
C GLU A 245 13.37 -3.23 8.80
N ALA A 246 12.44 -2.59 8.09
CA ALA A 246 12.22 -2.86 6.69
C ALA A 246 13.42 -2.36 5.86
N PRO A 247 14.07 -3.22 5.04
CA PRO A 247 15.29 -2.87 4.32
C PRO A 247 15.15 -1.64 3.42
N SER A 248 13.96 -1.41 2.89
CA SER A 248 13.68 -0.30 1.97
C SER A 248 13.65 1.08 2.63
N MET A 249 13.70 1.16 3.96
CA MET A 249 13.58 2.43 4.70
C MET A 249 14.90 2.98 5.24
N GLY A 250 15.87 2.11 5.56
CA GLY A 250 17.17 2.53 6.11
C GLY A 250 17.06 3.46 7.33
N MET A 251 15.97 3.35 8.10
CA MET A 251 15.76 4.11 9.33
C MET A 251 16.06 3.19 10.52
N PRO A 252 17.03 3.54 11.38
CA PRO A 252 17.30 2.79 12.59
C PRO A 252 16.10 2.74 13.52
N THR A 253 15.98 1.68 14.31
CA THR A 253 14.87 1.41 15.22
C THR A 253 14.57 2.55 16.18
N LYS A 254 15.61 3.25 16.64
CA LYS A 254 15.49 4.44 17.51
C LYS A 254 14.67 5.59 16.90
N ASP A 255 14.50 5.62 15.58
CA ASP A 255 13.70 6.64 14.88
C ASP A 255 12.21 6.26 14.76
N HIS A 256 11.79 5.07 15.23
CA HIS A 256 10.39 4.63 15.15
C HIS A 256 9.42 5.55 15.91
N LEU A 257 9.88 6.24 16.96
CA LEU A 257 9.07 7.19 17.74
C LEU A 257 8.70 8.45 16.95
N ARG A 258 9.47 8.78 15.91
CA ARG A 258 9.23 9.94 15.05
C ARG A 258 8.15 9.70 14.01
N VAL A 259 7.72 8.46 13.84
CA VAL A 259 6.74 8.06 12.82
C VAL A 259 5.37 7.92 13.45
N LEU A 260 4.40 8.65 12.89
CA LEU A 260 2.98 8.41 13.09
C LEU A 260 2.46 7.46 12.00
N PRO A 261 2.10 6.21 12.36
CA PRO A 261 1.47 5.30 11.42
C PRO A 261 0.07 5.80 11.05
N VAL A 262 -0.21 5.81 9.75
CA VAL A 262 -1.55 6.02 9.20
C VAL A 262 -2.05 4.68 8.69
N VAL A 263 -2.78 3.98 9.55
CA VAL A 263 -3.23 2.61 9.32
C VAL A 263 -4.46 2.62 8.41
N THR A 264 -4.33 2.13 7.19
CA THR A 264 -5.47 1.98 6.28
C THR A 264 -6.21 0.68 6.59
N ILE A 265 -7.49 0.80 6.91
CA ILE A 265 -8.42 -0.31 7.14
C ILE A 265 -9.34 -0.38 5.94
N LYS A 266 -9.76 -1.57 5.53
CA LYS A 266 -10.74 -1.74 4.47
C LYS A 266 -11.87 -2.61 4.98
N ASP A 267 -13.09 -2.37 4.49
CA ASP A 267 -14.25 -3.21 4.76
C ASP A 267 -13.86 -4.69 4.61
N PRO A 268 -14.08 -5.54 5.61
CA PRO A 268 -13.52 -6.89 5.62
C PRO A 268 -14.03 -7.75 4.46
N PHE A 269 -15.30 -7.62 4.05
CA PHE A 269 -15.84 -8.37 2.91
C PHE A 269 -15.14 -7.94 1.61
N SER A 270 -15.07 -6.63 1.38
CA SER A 270 -14.38 -6.05 0.22
C SER A 270 -12.87 -6.35 0.22
N TRP A 271 -12.25 -6.39 1.39
CA TRP A 271 -10.84 -6.75 1.58
C TRP A 271 -10.61 -8.22 1.24
N MET A 272 -11.40 -9.14 1.78
CA MET A 272 -11.28 -10.58 1.48
C MET A 272 -11.47 -10.86 -0.01
N GLY A 273 -12.47 -10.25 -0.66
CA GLY A 273 -12.64 -10.36 -2.11
C GLY A 273 -11.48 -9.76 -2.92
N SER A 274 -10.84 -8.70 -2.42
CA SER A 274 -9.63 -8.14 -3.04
C SER A 274 -8.41 -9.04 -2.87
N THR A 275 -8.25 -9.64 -1.70
CA THR A 275 -7.17 -10.57 -1.36
C THR A 275 -7.31 -11.86 -2.15
N CYS A 276 -8.52 -12.38 -2.34
CA CYS A 276 -8.80 -13.45 -3.30
C CYS A 276 -8.21 -13.17 -4.69
N ARG A 277 -8.48 -11.99 -5.26
CA ARG A 277 -7.98 -11.63 -6.60
C ARG A 277 -6.47 -11.39 -6.65
N ASN A 278 -5.88 -10.98 -5.53
CA ASN A 278 -4.47 -10.64 -5.41
C ASN A 278 -3.96 -11.08 -4.03
N PRO A 279 -3.60 -12.36 -3.84
CA PRO A 279 -3.28 -12.92 -2.53
C PRO A 279 -1.99 -12.35 -1.91
N TYR A 280 -1.05 -11.91 -2.76
CA TYR A 280 0.29 -11.50 -2.32
C TYR A 280 0.95 -12.60 -1.49
N ASP A 281 1.24 -12.32 -0.21
CA ASP A 281 1.90 -13.22 0.72
C ASP A 281 0.91 -14.05 1.55
N VAL A 282 -0.40 -13.94 1.26
CA VAL A 282 -1.48 -14.65 1.95
C VAL A 282 -1.80 -15.93 1.17
N THR A 283 -1.73 -17.08 1.82
CA THR A 283 -1.93 -18.40 1.19
C THR A 283 -3.06 -19.14 1.89
N TRP A 284 -4.05 -19.60 1.12
CA TRP A 284 -5.12 -20.49 1.55
C TRP A 284 -5.76 -21.18 0.33
N PRO A 285 -6.52 -22.28 0.51
CA PRO A 285 -7.33 -22.88 -0.56
C PRO A 285 -8.41 -21.93 -1.09
N HIS A 286 -8.19 -21.30 -2.26
CA HIS A 286 -9.09 -20.27 -2.82
C HIS A 286 -9.32 -20.34 -4.34
N SER A 287 -8.85 -21.40 -5.00
CA SER A 287 -8.87 -21.52 -6.47
C SER A 287 -10.24 -21.90 -7.05
N TYR A 288 -11.34 -21.71 -6.33
CA TYR A 288 -12.68 -22.00 -6.81
C TYR A 288 -13.23 -20.80 -7.60
N PRO A 289 -13.49 -20.93 -8.91
CA PRO A 289 -13.85 -19.78 -9.75
C PRO A 289 -15.10 -19.03 -9.27
N ASP A 290 -16.08 -19.77 -8.75
CA ASP A 290 -17.40 -19.24 -8.35
C ASP A 290 -17.53 -19.06 -6.83
N ASN A 291 -16.50 -19.40 -6.05
CA ASN A 291 -16.50 -19.26 -4.60
C ASN A 291 -15.16 -18.70 -4.14
N CYS A 292 -15.10 -17.37 -4.05
CA CYS A 292 -13.92 -16.69 -3.56
C CYS A 292 -14.37 -15.44 -2.80
N PRO A 293 -14.12 -15.38 -1.48
CA PRO A 293 -12.85 -15.79 -0.86
C PRO A 293 -12.78 -17.22 -0.27
N ASN A 294 -13.84 -18.03 -0.34
CA ASN A 294 -13.87 -19.40 0.19
C ASN A 294 -13.47 -19.46 1.68
N LEU A 295 -14.35 -18.98 2.55
CA LEU A 295 -14.12 -18.98 4.00
C LEU A 295 -14.48 -20.33 4.63
N VAL A 296 -15.45 -21.03 4.05
CA VAL A 296 -15.95 -22.31 4.54
C VAL A 296 -15.66 -23.44 3.55
N ALA A 297 -15.14 -24.56 4.04
CA ALA A 297 -14.92 -25.75 3.21
C ALA A 297 -16.27 -26.39 2.84
N LYS A 298 -16.62 -26.42 1.56
CA LYS A 298 -17.78 -27.21 1.10
C LYS A 298 -17.47 -28.70 1.23
N HIS A 299 -18.32 -29.43 1.96
CA HIS A 299 -18.21 -30.88 2.13
C HIS A 299 -18.09 -31.64 0.80
N THR A 300 -18.71 -31.14 -0.27
CA THR A 300 -18.76 -31.84 -1.57
C THR A 300 -17.49 -31.76 -2.41
N HIS A 301 -16.53 -30.88 -2.10
CA HIS A 301 -15.33 -30.70 -2.94
C HIS A 301 -14.07 -31.40 -2.42
N PHE A 302 -14.05 -31.81 -1.15
CA PHE A 302 -12.91 -32.53 -0.57
C PHE A 302 -13.05 -34.05 -0.63
N PHE A 303 -14.28 -34.56 -0.71
CA PHE A 303 -14.55 -35.97 -0.93
C PHE A 303 -14.87 -36.19 -2.41
N GLY A 304 -13.85 -36.08 -3.25
CA GLY A 304 -13.92 -36.80 -4.53
C GLY A 304 -14.21 -38.26 -4.20
N GLU A 305 -15.25 -38.83 -4.81
CA GLU A 305 -15.71 -40.21 -4.61
C GLU A 305 -14.63 -41.28 -4.88
N GLU A 306 -13.47 -40.90 -5.40
CA GLU A 306 -12.35 -41.82 -5.64
C GLU A 306 -11.37 -41.84 -4.46
N GLY A 307 -11.80 -42.47 -3.37
CA GLY A 307 -11.13 -43.60 -2.70
C GLY A 307 -9.62 -43.64 -2.44
N ASN A 308 -8.83 -42.60 -2.67
CA ASN A 308 -7.38 -42.67 -2.51
C ASN A 308 -6.98 -42.12 -1.14
N LYS A 309 -6.87 -43.03 -0.16
CA LYS A 309 -6.29 -42.82 1.18
C LYS A 309 -4.78 -42.54 1.10
N GLY A 310 -4.40 -41.52 0.32
CA GLY A 310 -3.05 -41.01 0.24
C GLY A 310 -2.71 -40.22 1.52
N ASN A 311 -1.50 -40.41 2.01
CA ASN A 311 -1.06 -40.11 3.36
C ASN A 311 -0.73 -38.61 3.56
N ASP A 312 -1.66 -37.72 3.19
CA ASP A 312 -1.40 -36.28 3.17
C ASP A 312 -1.68 -35.66 4.54
N SER A 313 -0.62 -35.64 5.37
CA SER A 313 -0.59 -35.06 6.72
C SER A 313 -0.73 -33.53 6.76
N ASN A 314 -1.03 -32.86 5.64
CA ASN A 314 -1.33 -31.43 5.58
C ASN A 314 -2.84 -31.18 5.67
N ASN A 315 -3.46 -31.76 6.71
CA ASN A 315 -4.88 -31.68 6.97
C ASN A 315 -5.26 -30.27 7.45
N HIS A 316 -5.36 -29.32 6.50
CA HIS A 316 -5.75 -27.93 6.73
C HIS A 316 -7.24 -27.76 7.05
N VAL A 317 -8.01 -28.86 7.08
CA VAL A 317 -9.41 -28.85 7.49
C VAL A 317 -9.47 -29.15 8.99
N ASN A 318 -9.61 -28.11 9.80
CA ASN A 318 -9.84 -28.26 11.22
C ASN A 318 -11.25 -28.85 11.41
N ARG A 319 -11.37 -30.15 11.70
CA ARG A 319 -12.66 -30.86 11.78
C ARG A 319 -13.68 -30.27 12.77
N ASN A 320 -13.24 -29.36 13.65
CA ASN A 320 -14.10 -28.69 14.63
C ASN A 320 -14.41 -27.23 14.28
N ASN A 321 -13.71 -26.63 13.29
CA ASN A 321 -13.95 -25.26 12.84
C ASN A 321 -14.18 -25.28 11.32
N ASP A 322 -15.37 -24.89 10.89
CA ASP A 322 -15.75 -24.83 9.46
C ASP A 322 -14.91 -23.85 8.62
N GLY A 323 -13.98 -23.10 9.25
CA GLY A 323 -13.11 -22.12 8.61
C GLY A 323 -11.91 -22.71 7.89
N ILE A 324 -11.55 -22.12 6.74
CA ILE A 324 -10.34 -22.46 5.99
C ILE A 324 -9.14 -21.67 6.53
N ALA A 325 -8.14 -22.38 7.05
CA ALA A 325 -6.92 -21.79 7.61
C ALA A 325 -6.13 -20.98 6.59
N VAL A 326 -5.48 -19.92 7.07
CA VAL A 326 -4.70 -18.97 6.27
C VAL A 326 -3.27 -18.88 6.79
N GLU A 327 -2.31 -18.91 5.88
CA GLU A 327 -0.89 -18.61 6.13
C GLU A 327 -0.55 -17.22 5.59
N VAL A 328 0.27 -16.45 6.32
CA VAL A 328 0.89 -15.22 5.81
C VAL A 328 2.42 -15.32 5.89
N ARG A 329 3.08 -15.33 4.74
CA ARG A 329 4.53 -15.50 4.63
C ARG A 329 5.23 -14.17 4.32
N ARG A 330 5.77 -13.51 5.35
CA ARG A 330 6.43 -12.19 5.21
C ARG A 330 7.93 -12.30 4.89
N SER A 331 8.56 -13.38 5.32
CA SER A 331 9.93 -13.75 4.97
C SER A 331 10.06 -15.29 5.00
N LYS A 332 11.24 -15.83 4.70
CA LYS A 332 11.48 -17.28 4.78
C LYS A 332 11.22 -17.85 6.17
N ASP A 333 11.52 -17.07 7.20
CA ASP A 333 11.47 -17.50 8.61
C ASP A 333 10.31 -16.86 9.38
N SER A 334 9.49 -16.04 8.70
CA SER A 334 8.37 -15.33 9.32
C SER A 334 7.05 -15.73 8.66
N ILE A 335 6.47 -16.80 9.18
CA ILE A 335 5.17 -17.32 8.78
C ILE A 335 4.20 -17.17 9.95
N THR A 336 3.03 -16.55 9.71
CA THR A 336 1.95 -16.51 10.70
C THR A 336 0.76 -17.31 10.21
N HIS A 337 0.09 -18.01 11.14
CA HIS A 337 -1.07 -18.84 10.86
C HIS A 337 -2.32 -18.23 11.50
N HIS A 338 -3.43 -18.25 10.77
CA HIS A 338 -4.72 -17.71 11.19
C HIS A 338 -5.81 -18.73 10.88
N GLU A 339 -6.86 -18.76 11.69
CA GLU A 339 -7.96 -19.73 11.54
C GLU A 339 -8.78 -19.50 10.25
N SER A 340 -8.84 -18.27 9.77
CA SER A 340 -9.44 -17.90 8.48
C SER A 340 -9.03 -16.50 8.03
N LEU A 341 -9.46 -16.06 6.84
CA LEU A 341 -9.24 -14.67 6.41
C LEU A 341 -9.91 -13.65 7.34
N ALA A 342 -11.08 -13.98 7.89
CA ALA A 342 -11.75 -13.13 8.87
C ALA A 342 -10.89 -12.99 10.15
N HIS A 343 -10.28 -14.08 10.62
CA HIS A 343 -9.36 -14.04 11.75
C HIS A 343 -8.08 -13.28 11.43
N LEU A 344 -7.50 -13.43 10.24
CA LEU A 344 -6.35 -12.62 9.81
C LEU A 344 -6.67 -11.11 9.85
N TRP A 345 -7.85 -10.71 9.36
CA TRP A 345 -8.29 -9.31 9.44
C TRP A 345 -8.39 -8.84 10.90
N ASN A 346 -9.06 -9.63 11.75
CA ASN A 346 -9.22 -9.32 13.17
C ASN A 346 -7.88 -9.20 13.90
N ASP A 347 -7.01 -10.20 13.75
CA ASP A 347 -5.73 -10.30 14.46
C ASP A 347 -4.84 -9.11 14.11
N TRP A 348 -4.70 -8.83 12.81
CA TRP A 348 -3.83 -7.75 12.33
C TRP A 348 -4.31 -6.37 12.78
N TYR A 349 -5.61 -6.07 12.65
CA TYR A 349 -6.13 -4.77 13.05
C TYR A 349 -6.25 -4.63 14.56
N SER A 350 -6.46 -5.72 15.32
CA SER A 350 -6.44 -5.68 16.79
C SER A 350 -5.10 -5.21 17.33
N GLU A 351 -3.99 -5.60 16.69
CA GLU A 351 -2.64 -5.16 17.10
C GLU A 351 -2.44 -3.65 16.94
N TYR A 352 -3.08 -3.03 15.95
CA TYR A 352 -3.11 -1.58 15.83
C TYR A 352 -4.25 -0.94 16.60
N TYR A 353 -5.35 -1.62 16.92
CA TYR A 353 -6.45 -1.00 17.65
C TYR A 353 -6.17 -0.92 19.16
N ASP A 354 -5.65 -2.00 19.74
CA ASP A 354 -5.32 -2.14 21.17
C ASP A 354 -3.90 -2.71 21.32
N PRO A 355 -2.85 -1.92 20.99
CA PRO A 355 -1.49 -2.41 20.97
C PRO A 355 -0.99 -2.73 22.38
N ILE A 356 -0.11 -3.73 22.48
CA ILE A 356 0.53 -4.12 23.75
C ILE A 356 1.31 -2.96 24.36
N GLU A 357 2.06 -2.23 23.54
CA GLU A 357 2.73 -0.97 23.89
C GLU A 357 1.94 0.18 23.28
N SER A 358 1.53 1.17 24.09
CA SER A 358 0.80 2.32 23.56
C SER A 358 1.73 3.21 22.73
N PHE A 359 1.34 3.48 21.48
CA PHE A 359 2.01 4.46 20.63
C PHE A 359 1.00 5.25 19.80
N PRO A 360 1.34 6.50 19.40
CA PRO A 360 0.46 7.31 18.57
C PRO A 360 0.28 6.71 17.18
N ARG A 361 -0.96 6.67 16.72
CA ARG A 361 -1.35 6.16 15.40
C ARG A 361 -2.72 6.69 15.07
N ILE A 362 -3.04 6.70 13.80
CA ILE A 362 -4.39 6.94 13.33
C ILE A 362 -4.82 5.79 12.43
N MET A 363 -6.09 5.43 12.49
CA MET A 363 -6.65 4.39 11.64
C MET A 363 -7.79 4.98 10.81
N VAL A 364 -7.72 4.75 9.50
CA VAL A 364 -8.54 5.41 8.49
C VAL A 364 -9.11 4.35 7.57
N ARG A 365 -10.42 4.43 7.28
CA ARG A 365 -11.06 3.54 6.32
C ARG A 365 -10.62 3.88 4.91
N TYR A 366 -10.42 2.85 4.10
CA TYR A 366 -10.09 2.98 2.69
C TYR A 366 -11.23 3.67 1.95
N GLU A 367 -12.47 3.38 2.35
CA GLU A 367 -13.69 3.98 1.81
C GLU A 367 -13.71 5.50 2.05
N ASP A 368 -13.25 5.97 3.20
CA ASP A 368 -13.13 7.40 3.49
C ASP A 368 -12.05 8.09 2.63
N LEU A 369 -11.07 7.34 2.11
CA LEU A 369 -10.11 7.85 1.12
C LEU A 369 -10.66 7.93 -0.30
N LEU A 370 -11.88 7.45 -0.51
CA LEU A 370 -12.61 7.59 -1.77
C LEU A 370 -13.67 8.68 -1.66
N PHE A 371 -14.46 8.64 -0.58
CA PHE A 371 -15.65 9.46 -0.42
C PHE A 371 -15.42 10.73 0.41
N HIS A 372 -14.40 10.76 1.27
CA HIS A 372 -14.11 11.87 2.20
C HIS A 372 -12.64 12.30 2.16
N THR A 373 -11.97 12.13 1.01
CA THR A 373 -10.52 12.32 0.84
C THR A 373 -10.03 13.67 1.34
N GLN A 374 -10.78 14.75 1.05
CA GLN A 374 -10.46 16.10 1.49
C GLN A 374 -10.33 16.17 3.01
N GLU A 375 -11.32 15.69 3.74
CA GLU A 375 -11.38 15.78 5.19
C GLU A 375 -10.33 14.87 5.84
N VAL A 376 -10.20 13.63 5.35
CA VAL A 376 -9.22 12.67 5.87
C VAL A 376 -7.80 13.19 5.74
N ILE A 377 -7.41 13.62 4.54
CA ILE A 377 -6.04 14.09 4.28
C ILE A 377 -5.78 15.41 5.02
N SER A 378 -6.79 16.27 5.15
CA SER A 378 -6.69 17.48 5.97
C SER A 378 -6.42 17.13 7.44
N LYS A 379 -7.22 16.26 8.05
CA LYS A 379 -7.04 15.86 9.46
C LYS A 379 -5.67 15.20 9.69
N VAL A 380 -5.26 14.27 8.83
CA VAL A 380 -3.94 13.63 8.95
C VAL A 380 -2.81 14.67 8.86
N CYS A 381 -2.86 15.55 7.85
CA CYS A 381 -1.78 16.51 7.60
C CYS A 381 -1.76 17.67 8.60
N THR A 382 -2.86 18.39 8.74
CA THR A 382 -2.89 19.61 9.55
C THR A 382 -3.04 19.30 11.03
N THR A 383 -3.93 18.36 11.37
CA THR A 383 -4.23 18.05 12.77
C THR A 383 -3.19 17.11 13.36
N CYS A 384 -2.79 16.04 12.68
CA CYS A 384 -1.90 15.06 13.31
C CYS A 384 -0.42 15.35 13.13
N MET A 385 -0.01 15.67 11.91
CA MET A 385 1.38 15.97 11.62
C MET A 385 1.76 17.41 12.01
N GLY A 386 0.79 18.34 12.00
CA GLY A 386 1.04 19.78 12.15
C GLY A 386 1.62 20.40 10.89
N GLY A 387 1.37 19.80 9.73
CA GLY A 387 1.73 20.32 8.42
C GLY A 387 0.68 21.25 7.82
N THR A 388 0.87 21.61 6.56
CA THR A 388 -0.03 22.44 5.76
C THR A 388 -0.41 21.74 4.46
N ILE A 389 -1.59 22.06 3.93
CA ILE A 389 -1.97 21.69 2.57
C ILE A 389 -1.62 22.88 1.66
N PRO A 390 -0.73 22.74 0.67
CA PRO A 390 -0.22 23.85 -0.13
C PRO A 390 -1.21 24.34 -1.20
N TYR A 391 -2.42 23.80 -1.23
CA TYR A 391 -3.44 24.03 -2.23
C TYR A 391 -4.75 24.43 -1.55
N LYS A 392 -5.65 25.10 -2.28
CA LYS A 392 -6.99 25.41 -1.77
C LYS A 392 -7.80 24.15 -1.42
N LYS A 393 -7.54 23.05 -2.14
CA LYS A 393 -8.16 21.73 -1.96
C LYS A 393 -7.13 20.61 -2.12
N VAL A 394 -7.40 19.47 -1.51
CA VAL A 394 -6.64 18.23 -1.64
C VAL A 394 -6.73 17.78 -3.09
N LYS A 395 -5.57 17.59 -3.72
CA LYS A 395 -5.46 16.95 -5.02
C LYS A 395 -5.83 15.48 -4.90
N LEU A 396 -6.94 15.13 -5.54
CA LEU A 396 -7.40 13.76 -5.69
C LEU A 396 -6.57 13.05 -6.76
N LEU A 397 -6.53 11.71 -6.65
CA LEU A 397 -5.83 10.86 -7.61
C LEU A 397 -6.85 10.21 -8.56
N PRO A 398 -6.99 10.67 -9.81
CA PRO A 398 -7.98 10.11 -10.73
C PRO A 398 -7.65 8.68 -11.18
N THR A 399 -6.36 8.34 -11.22
CA THR A 399 -5.85 7.07 -11.74
C THR A 399 -5.41 6.10 -10.63
N SER A 400 -5.04 4.88 -11.00
CA SER A 400 -4.55 3.89 -10.04
C SER A 400 -3.27 4.37 -9.35
N ALA A 401 -3.23 4.25 -8.01
CA ALA A 401 -2.04 4.50 -7.20
C ALA A 401 -0.91 3.47 -7.42
N LYS A 402 -1.18 2.36 -8.13
CA LYS A 402 -0.17 1.36 -8.49
C LYS A 402 0.52 1.78 -9.79
N LEU A 403 1.63 2.50 -9.68
CA LEU A 403 2.43 2.97 -10.83
C LEU A 403 3.25 1.86 -11.52
N ALA A 404 3.50 0.73 -10.85
CA ALA A 404 4.28 -0.36 -11.42
C ALA A 404 3.51 -1.12 -12.51
N SER A 405 4.19 -1.42 -13.63
CA SER A 405 3.68 -2.19 -14.77
C SER A 405 3.33 -3.65 -14.43
N ALA A 406 3.77 -4.16 -13.28
CA ALA A 406 3.56 -5.55 -12.86
C ALA A 406 2.10 -5.91 -12.53
N HIS A 407 1.19 -4.94 -12.47
CA HIS A 407 -0.22 -5.20 -12.18
C HIS A 407 -1.10 -4.77 -13.36
N LYS A 408 -1.65 -5.76 -14.09
CA LYS A 408 -2.54 -5.54 -15.25
C LYS A 408 -3.87 -4.87 -14.87
N SER A 409 -4.31 -5.01 -13.62
CA SER A 409 -5.51 -4.37 -13.09
C SER A 409 -5.18 -3.01 -12.48
N ARG A 410 -5.55 -1.93 -13.18
CA ARG A 410 -5.51 -0.55 -12.66
C ARG A 410 -6.94 -0.08 -12.42
N THR A 411 -7.34 -0.02 -11.15
CA THR A 411 -8.62 0.56 -10.74
C THR A 411 -8.42 2.06 -10.51
N GLY A 412 -9.05 2.91 -11.32
CA GLY A 412 -9.08 4.36 -11.11
C GLY A 412 -10.08 4.74 -10.03
N LEU A 413 -10.21 6.05 -9.77
CA LEU A 413 -11.13 6.56 -8.74
C LEU A 413 -12.60 6.20 -9.05
N LEU A 414 -13.03 6.36 -10.31
CA LEU A 414 -14.38 6.03 -10.77
C LEU A 414 -14.68 4.54 -10.55
N GLU A 415 -13.81 3.64 -10.99
CA GLU A 415 -14.03 2.20 -10.84
C GLU A 415 -14.00 1.78 -9.37
N ALA A 416 -13.17 2.44 -8.54
CA ALA A 416 -13.15 2.22 -7.10
C ALA A 416 -14.48 2.65 -6.46
N MET A 417 -15.00 3.83 -6.77
CA MET A 417 -16.28 4.31 -6.23
C MET A 417 -17.44 3.40 -6.66
N ILE A 418 -17.47 2.95 -7.92
CA ILE A 418 -18.45 1.97 -8.41
C ILE A 418 -18.37 0.66 -7.62
N HIS A 419 -17.17 0.17 -7.34
CA HIS A 419 -16.99 -1.12 -6.68
C HIS A 419 -17.26 -1.07 -5.17
N TYR A 420 -16.69 -0.10 -4.47
CA TYR A 420 -16.71 -0.08 -3.00
C TYR A 420 -17.93 0.62 -2.40
N GLY A 421 -18.66 1.43 -3.17
CA GLY A 421 -19.92 2.03 -2.72
C GLY A 421 -21.16 1.18 -2.99
N SER A 422 -21.01 -0.08 -3.42
CA SER A 422 -22.15 -0.96 -3.76
C SER A 422 -22.27 -2.12 -2.77
N ALA A 423 -23.39 -2.18 -2.04
CA ALA A 423 -23.69 -3.27 -1.10
C ALA A 423 -23.73 -4.64 -1.80
N LYS A 424 -24.20 -4.69 -3.05
CA LYS A 424 -24.17 -5.90 -3.87
C LYS A 424 -22.75 -6.36 -4.16
N ARG A 425 -21.87 -5.45 -4.60
CA ARG A 425 -20.48 -5.80 -4.95
C ARG A 425 -19.62 -6.14 -3.73
N ARG A 426 -19.97 -5.59 -2.57
CA ARG A 426 -19.36 -5.91 -1.27
C ARG A 426 -19.32 -7.42 -1.00
N LEU A 427 -20.36 -8.15 -1.42
CA LEU A 427 -20.52 -9.60 -1.19
C LEU A 427 -20.29 -10.43 -2.46
N GLU A 428 -19.74 -9.85 -3.53
CA GLU A 428 -19.46 -10.55 -4.77
C GLU A 428 -18.48 -11.71 -4.54
N GLY A 429 -18.88 -12.93 -4.93
CA GLY A 429 -18.09 -14.16 -4.78
C GLY A 429 -18.25 -14.89 -3.45
N PHE A 430 -19.00 -14.33 -2.48
CA PHE A 430 -19.32 -15.01 -1.23
C PHE A 430 -20.53 -15.93 -1.40
N THR A 431 -20.45 -17.13 -0.82
CA THR A 431 -21.63 -17.98 -0.61
C THR A 431 -22.37 -17.58 0.66
N ARG A 432 -23.59 -18.11 0.84
CA ARG A 432 -24.36 -17.92 2.07
C ARG A 432 -23.59 -18.37 3.31
N ASP A 433 -22.90 -19.50 3.23
CA ASP A 433 -22.13 -20.05 4.37
C ASP A 433 -20.91 -19.16 4.68
N ASP A 434 -20.25 -18.61 3.66
CA ASP A 434 -19.16 -17.64 3.88
C ASP A 434 -19.65 -16.39 4.61
N VAL A 435 -20.83 -15.87 4.24
CA VAL A 435 -21.42 -14.70 4.88
C VAL A 435 -21.78 -14.99 6.34
N ILE A 436 -22.42 -16.13 6.61
CA ILE A 436 -22.76 -16.55 7.97
C ILE A 436 -21.47 -16.71 8.80
N PHE A 437 -20.48 -17.40 8.26
CA PHE A 437 -19.20 -17.62 8.91
C PHE A 437 -18.48 -16.30 9.19
N ALA A 438 -18.39 -15.40 8.21
CA ALA A 438 -17.76 -14.09 8.38
C ALA A 438 -18.47 -13.28 9.47
N ASN A 439 -19.80 -13.22 9.47
CA ASN A 439 -20.56 -12.50 10.49
C ASN A 439 -20.35 -13.06 11.90
N GLN A 440 -20.16 -14.37 12.05
CA GLN A 440 -19.90 -15.01 13.35
C GLN A 440 -18.47 -14.77 13.86
N HIS A 441 -17.50 -14.66 12.95
CA HIS A 441 -16.08 -14.63 13.31
C HIS A 441 -15.43 -13.26 13.21
N LEU A 442 -16.01 -12.28 12.50
CA LEU A 442 -15.53 -10.91 12.51
C LEU A 442 -15.70 -10.29 13.90
N ASN A 443 -14.67 -9.58 14.36
CA ASN A 443 -14.67 -8.97 15.68
C ASN A 443 -15.67 -7.79 15.72
N THR A 444 -16.77 -7.96 16.45
CA THR A 444 -17.84 -6.96 16.57
C THR A 444 -17.33 -5.61 17.06
N ASP A 445 -16.38 -5.58 17.99
CA ASP A 445 -15.84 -4.31 18.52
C ASP A 445 -15.10 -3.54 17.43
N LEU A 446 -14.33 -4.24 16.58
CA LEU A 446 -13.64 -3.61 15.44
C LEU A 446 -14.64 -3.17 14.37
N MET A 447 -15.65 -3.99 14.07
CA MET A 447 -16.71 -3.65 13.11
C MET A 447 -17.46 -2.38 13.53
N THR A 448 -17.88 -2.32 14.80
CA THR A 448 -18.54 -1.14 15.37
C THR A 448 -17.59 0.07 15.42
N THR A 449 -16.35 -0.13 15.91
CA THR A 449 -15.36 0.95 15.98
C THR A 449 -15.10 1.57 14.61
N PHE A 450 -15.03 0.77 13.56
CA PHE A 450 -14.73 1.24 12.21
C PHE A 450 -16.00 1.43 11.38
N GLY A 451 -17.19 1.40 11.98
CA GLY A 451 -18.45 1.69 11.29
C GLY A 451 -18.68 0.81 10.06
N TYR A 452 -18.34 -0.48 10.13
CA TYR A 452 -18.63 -1.44 9.08
C TYR A 452 -19.86 -2.27 9.45
N PRO A 453 -20.94 -2.27 8.64
CA PRO A 453 -22.13 -3.05 8.94
C PRO A 453 -21.85 -4.54 8.74
N LEU A 454 -22.45 -5.42 9.54
CA LEU A 454 -22.47 -6.85 9.20
C LEU A 454 -23.27 -7.08 7.91
N ALA A 455 -22.99 -8.16 7.20
CA ALA A 455 -23.74 -8.51 6.01
C ALA A 455 -25.13 -9.08 6.39
N PRO A 456 -26.19 -8.84 5.60
CA PRO A 456 -27.49 -9.45 5.85
C PRO A 456 -27.39 -10.99 5.74
N SER A 457 -28.01 -11.71 6.68
CA SER A 457 -27.97 -13.18 6.73
C SER A 457 -28.89 -13.87 5.71
N LYS A 458 -29.82 -13.12 5.10
CA LYS A 458 -30.67 -13.54 3.99
C LYS A 458 -30.16 -12.87 2.72
N GLN A 459 -29.51 -13.65 1.85
CA GLN A 459 -29.19 -13.25 0.48
C GLN A 459 -30.27 -13.73 -0.48
#